data_AF-A0A397A918-F1
#
_entry.id   AF-A0A397A918-F1
#
_cell.length_a   1.000
_cell.length_b   1.000
_cell.length_c   1.000
_cell.angle_alpha   90.00
_cell.angle_beta   90.00
_cell.angle_gamma   90.00
#
_symmetry.space_group_name_H-M   'P 1'
#
loop_
_entity.id
_entity.type
_entity.pdbx_description
1 polymer ?
#
loop_
_entity_poly.entity_id
_entity_poly.type
_entity_poly.pdbx_seq_one_letter_code
_entity_poly.pdbx_strand_id
1 'polypeptide(L)'
;MLTPPHRGYMYTLPQFSFFPSNYDDDGLSAGGIGSTKKGLHGICGDRYSAATPRPHETGGKYGLFPKYGAKAIGGCYAPGAIMDIKYQITANHKGYFEFGLCKLNGKNDAETEACFQTLSQPDGQKQWFLPAGNKIFSLQYQLPSGVTCDGDSHCVLRSWWVGGNNADVGMDGQEQFWNCADIYISNNCGAIPPSPSSGKKGEMIFPTLMGFRGLQVKR
;
A
#
# COMPACT_ATOMS: atom_id res chain seq x y z
N MET A 1 -0.58 -2.60 -8.65
CA MET A 1 -0.86 -1.50 -7.68
C MET A 1 0.44 -0.82 -7.24
N LEU A 2 0.70 0.43 -7.65
CA LEU A 2 2.01 1.06 -7.46
C LEU A 2 2.24 1.63 -6.05
N THR A 3 1.20 2.15 -5.40
CA THR A 3 1.31 2.78 -4.07
C THR A 3 0.05 2.47 -3.26
N PRO A 4 0.18 1.92 -2.04
CA PRO A 4 1.36 1.17 -1.59
C PRO A 4 1.69 0.05 -2.60
N PRO A 5 2.98 -0.28 -2.84
CA PRO A 5 3.35 -1.25 -3.85
C PRO A 5 2.88 -2.65 -3.44
N HIS A 6 2.15 -3.33 -4.33
CA HIS A 6 1.81 -4.73 -4.11
C HIS A 6 3.02 -5.64 -4.26
N ARG A 7 2.93 -6.82 -3.62
CA ARG A 7 3.99 -7.83 -3.53
C ARG A 7 4.65 -8.19 -4.87
N GLY A 8 3.86 -8.26 -5.95
CA GLY A 8 4.37 -8.56 -7.30
C GLY A 8 5.20 -7.43 -7.92
N TYR A 9 4.90 -6.17 -7.60
CA TYR A 9 5.60 -4.99 -8.15
C TYR A 9 6.83 -4.58 -7.33
N MET A 10 6.95 -5.01 -6.07
CA MET A 10 7.99 -4.51 -5.17
C MET A 10 9.42 -4.58 -5.76
N TYR A 11 9.76 -5.63 -6.52
CA TYR A 11 11.09 -5.80 -7.10
C TYR A 11 11.53 -4.67 -8.05
N THR A 12 10.60 -3.90 -8.60
CA THR A 12 10.92 -2.79 -9.51
C THR A 12 11.43 -1.56 -8.75
N LEU A 13 11.31 -1.54 -7.42
CA LEU A 13 11.69 -0.42 -6.56
C LEU A 13 13.06 -0.68 -5.94
N PRO A 14 14.03 0.26 -6.02
CA PRO A 14 15.40 0.04 -5.56
C PRO A 14 15.52 -0.46 -4.11
N GLN A 15 14.68 0.05 -3.21
CA GLN A 15 14.66 -0.32 -1.78
C GLN A 15 14.18 -1.75 -1.53
N PHE A 16 13.51 -2.38 -2.50
CA PHE A 16 13.00 -3.74 -2.43
C PHE A 16 13.67 -4.66 -3.46
N SER A 17 14.88 -4.33 -3.91
CA SER A 17 15.68 -5.13 -4.85
C SER A 17 15.95 -6.59 -4.41
N PHE A 18 15.64 -6.95 -3.17
CA PHE A 18 15.67 -8.32 -2.66
C PHE A 18 14.38 -9.12 -2.92
N PHE A 19 13.31 -8.49 -3.43
CA PHE A 19 12.12 -9.20 -3.91
C PHE A 19 12.43 -9.92 -5.22
N PRO A 20 11.96 -11.17 -5.41
CA PRO A 20 12.07 -11.85 -6.69
C PRO A 20 11.31 -11.10 -7.79
N SER A 21 11.83 -11.12 -9.02
CA SER A 21 11.11 -10.54 -10.17
C SER A 21 9.75 -11.21 -10.39
N ASN A 22 8.76 -10.39 -10.73
CA ASN A 22 7.50 -10.82 -11.31
C ASN A 22 7.22 -9.97 -12.56
N TYR A 23 7.52 -10.50 -13.74
CA TYR A 23 7.33 -9.76 -15.00
C TYR A 23 5.87 -9.72 -15.48
N ASP A 24 4.96 -10.37 -14.75
CA ASP A 24 3.51 -10.43 -15.00
C ASP A 24 2.76 -9.88 -13.77
N ASP A 25 3.32 -8.82 -13.15
CA ASP A 25 2.75 -8.19 -11.96
C ASP A 25 1.44 -7.45 -12.26
N ASP A 26 1.16 -7.12 -13.52
CA ASP A 26 -0.14 -6.59 -13.97
C ASP A 26 -1.19 -7.68 -14.27
N GLY A 27 -0.82 -8.96 -14.26
CA GLY A 27 -1.63 -10.09 -14.72
C GLY A 27 -2.33 -10.94 -13.64
N LEU A 28 -2.44 -10.48 -12.39
CA LEU A 28 -2.99 -11.26 -11.25
C LEU A 28 -4.51 -11.47 -11.29
N SER A 29 -4.96 -12.24 -12.27
CA SER A 29 -6.36 -12.46 -12.65
C SER A 29 -7.01 -13.70 -12.03
N ALA A 30 -6.41 -14.27 -10.97
CA ALA A 30 -6.78 -15.56 -10.40
C ALA A 30 -6.81 -16.73 -11.41
N GLY A 31 -6.06 -16.61 -12.51
CA GLY A 31 -6.07 -17.56 -13.63
C GLY A 31 -7.09 -17.26 -14.72
N GLY A 32 -7.61 -16.04 -14.79
CA GLY A 32 -8.54 -15.56 -15.80
C GLY A 32 -9.99 -15.94 -15.51
N ILE A 33 -10.89 -15.33 -16.29
CA ILE A 33 -12.36 -15.47 -16.17
C ILE A 33 -12.86 -16.92 -16.10
N GLY A 34 -12.22 -17.85 -16.82
CA GLY A 34 -12.59 -19.27 -16.78
C GLY A 34 -12.38 -19.92 -15.40
N SER A 35 -11.41 -19.42 -14.63
CA SER A 35 -11.08 -19.88 -13.28
C SER A 35 -12.01 -19.26 -12.23
N THR A 36 -12.39 -17.99 -12.41
CA THR A 36 -13.21 -17.23 -11.45
C THR A 36 -14.72 -17.42 -11.63
N LYS A 37 -15.18 -18.05 -12.72
CA LYS A 37 -16.62 -18.25 -13.02
C LYS A 37 -17.49 -18.91 -11.94
N LYS A 38 -16.86 -19.55 -10.93
CA LYS A 38 -17.53 -20.18 -9.78
C LYS A 38 -17.25 -19.43 -8.47
N GLY A 39 -16.77 -18.19 -8.55
CA GLY A 39 -16.33 -17.40 -7.40
C GLY A 39 -15.03 -17.88 -6.75
N LEU A 40 -14.22 -18.72 -7.42
CA LEU A 40 -12.99 -19.27 -6.86
C LEU A 40 -11.78 -18.41 -7.24
N HIS A 41 -11.02 -17.94 -6.26
CA HIS A 41 -9.80 -17.18 -6.45
C HIS A 41 -8.83 -17.38 -5.28
N GLY A 42 -7.52 -17.16 -5.50
CA GLY A 42 -6.57 -16.99 -4.40
C GLY A 42 -6.77 -15.64 -3.70
N ILE A 43 -6.29 -15.52 -2.46
CA ILE A 43 -6.53 -14.31 -1.65
C ILE A 43 -5.93 -13.06 -2.32
N CYS A 44 -4.76 -13.24 -2.95
CA CYS A 44 -3.93 -12.17 -3.50
C CYS A 44 -3.77 -12.25 -5.03
N GLY A 45 -4.73 -12.86 -5.73
CA GLY A 45 -4.80 -12.85 -7.21
C GLY A 45 -4.15 -14.03 -7.91
N ASP A 46 -3.59 -14.96 -7.15
CA ASP A 46 -3.16 -16.26 -7.66
C ASP A 46 -4.35 -17.19 -7.97
N ARG A 47 -4.10 -18.24 -8.75
CA ARG A 47 -5.10 -19.29 -9.03
C ARG A 47 -5.53 -19.99 -7.74
N TYR A 48 -6.83 -20.19 -7.57
CA TYR A 48 -7.36 -20.93 -6.41
C TYR A 48 -6.74 -22.33 -6.24
N SER A 49 -6.47 -23.05 -7.32
CA SER A 49 -5.88 -24.39 -7.26
C SER A 49 -4.37 -24.44 -7.01
N ALA A 50 -3.68 -23.28 -6.94
CA ALA A 50 -2.26 -23.25 -6.62
C ALA A 50 -2.01 -23.70 -5.17
N ALA A 51 -0.83 -24.29 -4.92
CA ALA A 51 -0.43 -24.71 -3.59
C ALA A 51 -0.33 -23.51 -2.64
N THR A 52 -0.78 -23.70 -1.39
CA THR A 52 -0.72 -22.68 -0.34
C THR A 52 0.57 -22.79 0.49
N PRO A 53 1.20 -21.67 0.91
CA PRO A 53 0.82 -20.30 0.55
C PRO A 53 1.07 -20.04 -0.94
N ARG A 54 0.08 -19.45 -1.61
CA ARG A 54 0.21 -19.11 -3.03
C ARG A 54 1.28 -18.03 -3.22
N PRO A 55 1.85 -17.86 -4.42
CA PRO A 55 2.98 -16.96 -4.63
C PRO A 55 2.84 -15.56 -4.01
N HIS A 56 1.64 -14.95 -4.06
CA HIS A 56 1.38 -13.61 -3.55
C HIS A 56 0.73 -13.58 -2.17
N GLU A 57 0.52 -14.71 -1.50
CA GLU A 57 0.02 -14.81 -0.12
C GLU A 57 1.17 -14.75 0.89
N THR A 58 0.88 -14.48 2.17
CA THR A 58 1.91 -14.40 3.21
C THR A 58 2.71 -15.70 3.32
N GLY A 59 4.03 -15.59 3.26
CA GLY A 59 4.95 -16.73 3.23
C GLY A 59 5.18 -17.33 1.83
N GLY A 60 4.45 -16.86 0.81
CA GLY A 60 4.67 -17.20 -0.58
C GLY A 60 5.93 -16.55 -1.17
N LYS A 61 6.18 -16.81 -2.45
CA LYS A 61 7.34 -16.28 -3.20
C LYS A 61 7.48 -14.75 -3.10
N TYR A 62 6.37 -14.03 -3.07
CA TYR A 62 6.28 -12.57 -3.04
C TYR A 62 5.72 -12.03 -1.71
N GLY A 63 5.07 -12.85 -0.87
CA GLY A 63 4.62 -12.46 0.47
C GLY A 63 5.73 -12.57 1.51
N LEU A 64 6.69 -11.65 1.47
CA LEU A 64 7.98 -11.81 2.16
C LEU A 64 8.06 -11.18 3.56
N PHE A 65 6.96 -10.66 4.11
CA PHE A 65 6.91 -10.16 5.49
C PHE A 65 7.43 -11.17 6.53
N PRO A 66 7.07 -12.47 6.49
CA PRO A 66 7.62 -13.45 7.43
C PRO A 66 9.15 -13.55 7.43
N LYS A 67 9.78 -13.25 6.29
CA LYS A 67 11.23 -13.31 6.10
C LYS A 67 11.93 -12.01 6.49
N TYR A 68 11.39 -10.86 6.06
CA TYR A 68 12.08 -9.57 6.16
C TYR A 68 11.45 -8.56 7.13
N GLY A 69 10.28 -8.87 7.69
CA GLY A 69 9.53 -7.99 8.61
C GLY A 69 9.31 -6.60 8.03
N ALA A 70 9.60 -5.57 8.82
CA ALA A 70 9.46 -4.16 8.45
C ALA A 70 10.13 -3.77 7.11
N LYS A 71 11.18 -4.50 6.68
CA LYS A 71 11.83 -4.22 5.39
C LYS A 71 10.95 -4.58 4.19
N ALA A 72 9.95 -5.44 4.36
CA ALA A 72 8.98 -5.81 3.32
C ALA A 72 7.71 -4.94 3.34
N ILE A 73 7.66 -3.89 4.17
CA ILE A 73 6.51 -2.99 4.24
C ILE A 73 6.58 -1.93 3.14
N GLY A 74 5.53 -1.88 2.32
CA GLY A 74 5.40 -0.96 1.19
C GLY A 74 4.85 0.43 1.54
N GLY A 75 4.24 0.60 2.72
CA GLY A 75 3.67 1.87 3.18
C GLY A 75 3.42 1.90 4.68
N CYS A 76 3.45 3.09 5.28
CA CYS A 76 3.22 3.32 6.70
C CYS A 76 2.24 4.48 6.85
N TYR A 77 1.11 4.27 7.52
CA TYR A 77 0.02 5.24 7.65
C TYR A 77 -0.40 5.41 9.12
N ALA A 78 -0.88 6.60 9.49
CA ALA A 78 -1.51 6.79 10.79
C ALA A 78 -2.89 6.09 10.82
N PRO A 79 -3.36 5.61 11.99
CA PRO A 79 -4.73 5.13 12.13
C PRO A 79 -5.74 6.19 11.67
N GLY A 80 -6.74 5.78 10.88
CA GLY A 80 -7.76 6.71 10.37
C GLY A 80 -7.34 7.53 9.14
N ALA A 81 -6.10 7.40 8.67
CA ALA A 81 -5.59 8.19 7.55
C ALA A 81 -6.37 7.92 6.25
N ILE A 82 -6.50 8.96 5.43
CA ILE A 82 -6.89 8.83 4.03
C ILE A 82 -5.63 8.46 3.26
N MET A 83 -5.63 7.27 2.67
CA MET A 83 -4.51 6.74 1.91
C MET A 83 -4.66 7.10 0.44
N ASP A 84 -3.65 7.76 -0.12
CA ASP A 84 -3.49 7.93 -1.56
C ASP A 84 -2.98 6.64 -2.19
N ILE A 85 -3.78 6.11 -3.12
CA ILE A 85 -3.48 4.89 -3.86
C ILE A 85 -3.15 5.26 -5.30
N LYS A 86 -2.05 4.72 -5.83
CA LYS A 86 -1.71 4.83 -7.26
C LYS A 86 -1.83 3.47 -7.91
N TYR A 87 -2.65 3.38 -8.95
CA TYR A 87 -2.90 2.14 -9.67
C TYR A 87 -2.64 2.32 -11.17
N GLN A 88 -1.72 1.55 -11.72
CA GLN A 88 -1.44 1.55 -13.15
C GLN A 88 -2.35 0.55 -13.86
N ILE A 89 -2.99 1.01 -14.93
CA ILE A 89 -3.79 0.19 -15.83
C ILE A 89 -3.05 0.05 -17.14
N THR A 90 -2.68 -1.18 -17.49
CA THR A 90 -2.00 -1.51 -18.76
C THR A 90 -3.02 -1.83 -19.85
N ALA A 91 -4.13 -2.47 -19.50
CA ALA A 91 -5.30 -2.68 -20.36
C ALA A 91 -6.59 -2.37 -19.59
N ASN A 92 -7.41 -1.43 -20.05
CA ASN A 92 -8.61 -1.00 -19.31
C ASN A 92 -9.84 -1.88 -19.62
N HIS A 93 -10.23 -2.72 -18.67
CA HIS A 93 -11.39 -3.62 -18.78
C HIS A 93 -12.67 -3.03 -18.14
N LYS A 94 -12.73 -1.70 -17.93
CA LYS A 94 -13.84 -0.98 -17.28
C LYS A 94 -14.09 -1.47 -15.85
N GLY A 95 -15.33 -1.38 -15.37
CA GLY A 95 -15.76 -1.88 -14.07
C GLY A 95 -15.31 -0.99 -12.91
N TYR A 96 -14.91 -1.59 -11.79
CA TYR A 96 -14.63 -0.86 -10.56
C TYR A 96 -13.61 -1.56 -9.66
N PHE A 97 -13.00 -0.76 -8.80
CA PHE A 97 -12.14 -1.21 -7.72
C PHE A 97 -12.87 -1.19 -6.39
N GLU A 98 -12.64 -2.21 -5.57
CA GLU A 98 -12.85 -2.19 -4.13
C GLU A 98 -11.53 -2.45 -3.41
N PHE A 99 -11.41 -1.93 -2.18
CA PHE A 99 -10.27 -2.16 -1.32
C PHE A 99 -10.70 -2.79 -0.01
N GLY A 100 -9.91 -3.73 0.48
CA GLY A 100 -10.11 -4.37 1.78
C GLY A 100 -8.84 -4.34 2.61
N LEU A 101 -8.99 -4.32 3.93
CA LEU A 101 -7.89 -4.36 4.88
C LEU A 101 -8.03 -5.60 5.77
N CYS A 102 -6.95 -6.38 5.87
CA CYS A 102 -6.84 -7.48 6.81
C CYS A 102 -5.70 -7.18 7.80
N LYS A 103 -5.97 -7.28 9.11
CA LYS A 103 -4.93 -7.19 10.14
C LYS A 103 -4.43 -8.59 10.49
N LEU A 104 -3.13 -8.81 10.34
CA LEU A 104 -2.42 -10.00 10.77
C LEU A 104 -1.69 -9.72 12.08
N ASN A 105 -1.90 -10.56 13.10
CA ASN A 105 -1.41 -10.29 14.46
C ASN A 105 -0.01 -10.83 14.71
N GLY A 106 0.33 -11.93 14.03
CA GLY A 106 1.62 -12.59 14.09
C GLY A 106 2.38 -12.53 12.77
N LYS A 107 3.70 -12.68 12.88
CA LYS A 107 4.64 -12.61 11.76
C LYS A 107 4.36 -13.63 10.65
N ASN A 108 3.79 -14.78 11.00
CA ASN A 108 3.52 -15.91 10.11
C ASN A 108 2.01 -16.14 9.91
N ASP A 109 1.16 -15.21 10.35
CA ASP A 109 -0.28 -15.33 10.13
C ASP A 109 -0.58 -15.29 8.62
N ALA A 110 -1.61 -16.01 8.21
CA ALA A 110 -2.07 -16.02 6.83
C ALA A 110 -3.36 -15.22 6.68
N GLU A 111 -3.51 -14.55 5.54
CA GLU A 111 -4.76 -13.91 5.18
C GLU A 111 -5.87 -14.94 4.95
N THR A 112 -7.09 -14.56 5.29
CA THR A 112 -8.31 -15.30 4.95
C THR A 112 -9.33 -14.33 4.37
N GLU A 113 -10.26 -14.82 3.55
CA GLU A 113 -11.34 -13.96 3.04
C GLU A 113 -12.11 -13.25 4.17
N ALA A 114 -12.36 -13.95 5.28
CA ALA A 114 -13.07 -13.42 6.43
C ALA A 114 -12.31 -12.29 7.17
N CYS A 115 -10.99 -12.18 6.97
CA CYS A 115 -10.19 -11.14 7.60
C CYS A 115 -10.38 -9.76 6.95
N PHE A 116 -10.74 -9.71 5.67
CA PHE A 116 -10.80 -8.47 4.92
C PHE A 116 -12.05 -7.68 5.26
N GLN A 117 -11.85 -6.51 5.87
CA GLN A 117 -12.86 -5.48 6.01
C GLN A 117 -12.83 -4.55 4.78
N THR A 118 -13.96 -4.39 4.09
CA THR A 118 -14.08 -3.43 2.98
C THR A 118 -13.86 -1.99 3.48
N LEU A 119 -12.99 -1.27 2.81
CA LEU A 119 -12.72 0.15 3.04
C LEU A 119 -13.70 1.02 2.25
N SER A 120 -13.80 2.29 2.62
CA SER A 120 -14.61 3.28 1.89
C SER A 120 -13.75 4.46 1.46
N GLN A 121 -14.15 5.08 0.36
CA GLN A 121 -13.64 6.37 -0.08
C GLN A 121 -14.08 7.48 0.89
N PRO A 122 -13.45 8.67 0.84
CA PRO A 122 -13.85 9.80 1.67
C PRO A 122 -15.31 10.25 1.49
N ASP A 123 -15.92 9.96 0.33
CA ASP A 123 -17.34 10.24 0.05
C ASP A 123 -18.29 9.13 0.56
N GLY A 124 -17.75 8.10 1.21
CA GLY A 124 -18.49 6.96 1.75
C GLY A 124 -18.74 5.82 0.75
N GLN A 125 -18.34 5.97 -0.52
CA GLN A 125 -18.53 4.92 -1.52
C GLN A 125 -17.47 3.81 -1.38
N LYS A 126 -17.90 2.56 -1.52
CA LYS A 126 -16.98 1.39 -1.49
C LYS A 126 -16.33 1.11 -2.83
N GLN A 127 -17.01 1.48 -3.92
CA GLN A 127 -16.59 1.20 -5.28
C GLN A 127 -16.06 2.46 -5.95
N TRP A 128 -14.86 2.36 -6.51
CA TRP A 128 -14.32 3.38 -7.39
C TRP A 128 -14.42 2.91 -8.84
N PHE A 129 -15.29 3.54 -9.63
CA PHE A 129 -15.51 3.16 -11.02
C PHE A 129 -14.34 3.59 -11.90
N LEU A 130 -13.77 2.65 -12.65
CA LEU A 130 -12.59 2.88 -13.47
C LEU A 130 -12.94 3.75 -14.69
N PRO A 131 -12.39 4.98 -14.80
CA PRO A 131 -12.55 5.81 -15.99
C PRO A 131 -11.77 5.23 -17.17
N ALA A 132 -12.08 5.69 -18.37
CA ALA A 132 -11.37 5.26 -19.57
C ALA A 132 -9.88 5.64 -19.56
N GLY A 133 -9.05 4.78 -20.18
CA GLY A 133 -7.64 5.00 -20.47
C GLY A 133 -6.70 4.01 -19.80
N ASN A 134 -5.52 3.83 -20.41
CA ASN A 134 -4.42 3.00 -19.90
C ASN A 134 -3.36 3.94 -19.33
N LYS A 135 -3.42 4.19 -18.03
CA LYS A 135 -2.58 5.17 -17.33
C LYS A 135 -2.54 4.87 -15.84
N ILE A 136 -1.81 5.70 -15.10
CA ILE A 136 -1.86 5.70 -13.64
C ILE A 136 -3.09 6.49 -13.21
N PHE A 137 -3.93 5.86 -12.39
CA PHE A 137 -5.03 6.49 -11.69
C PHE A 137 -4.67 6.71 -10.22
N SER A 138 -5.23 7.78 -9.64
CA SER A 138 -5.12 8.08 -8.21
C SER A 138 -6.48 7.92 -7.56
N LEU A 139 -6.53 7.19 -6.45
CA LEU A 139 -7.74 6.88 -5.69
C LEU A 139 -7.47 7.16 -4.21
N GLN A 140 -8.52 7.42 -3.43
CA GLN A 140 -8.40 7.63 -1.99
C GLN A 140 -9.30 6.69 -1.23
N TYR A 141 -8.76 6.03 -0.20
CA TYR A 141 -9.53 5.18 0.72
C TYR A 141 -9.15 5.47 2.16
N GLN A 142 -10.14 5.46 3.04
CA GLN A 142 -9.94 5.71 4.46
C GLN A 142 -9.60 4.42 5.21
N LEU A 143 -8.52 4.44 5.99
CA LEU A 143 -8.16 3.37 6.91
C LEU A 143 -9.01 3.44 8.19
N PRO A 144 -9.31 2.32 8.86
CA PRO A 144 -10.04 2.35 10.13
C PRO A 144 -9.23 3.07 11.22
N SER A 145 -9.87 3.95 11.99
CA SER A 145 -9.21 4.70 13.08
C SER A 145 -8.82 3.84 14.28
N GLY A 146 -9.52 2.72 14.49
CA GLY A 146 -9.26 1.79 15.60
C GLY A 146 -8.28 0.66 15.26
N VAL A 147 -7.65 0.67 14.08
CA VAL A 147 -6.75 -0.40 13.65
C VAL A 147 -5.29 0.08 13.70
N THR A 148 -4.44 -0.70 14.35
CA THR A 148 -2.98 -0.59 14.32
C THR A 148 -2.36 -1.94 14.01
N CYS A 149 -1.26 -1.94 13.28
CA CYS A 149 -0.50 -3.11 12.87
C CYS A 149 0.93 -2.67 12.51
N ASP A 150 1.87 -2.96 13.41
CA ASP A 150 3.30 -2.73 13.25
C ASP A 150 4.12 -3.75 14.07
N GLY A 151 5.45 -3.75 13.87
CA GLY A 151 6.34 -4.72 14.51
C GLY A 151 6.24 -6.10 13.85
N ASP A 152 5.83 -7.12 14.60
CA ASP A 152 5.53 -8.45 14.05
C ASP A 152 4.08 -8.58 13.56
N SER A 153 3.24 -7.58 13.84
CA SER A 153 1.92 -7.42 13.23
C SER A 153 2.05 -6.55 11.98
N HIS A 154 1.31 -6.87 10.92
CA HIS A 154 1.20 -6.03 9.74
C HIS A 154 -0.23 -6.09 9.20
N CYS A 155 -0.59 -5.13 8.36
CA CYS A 155 -1.84 -5.19 7.63
C CYS A 155 -1.59 -5.49 6.17
N VAL A 156 -2.53 -6.23 5.58
CA VAL A 156 -2.56 -6.51 4.15
C VAL A 156 -3.67 -5.68 3.55
N LEU A 157 -3.30 -4.74 2.68
CA LEU A 157 -4.22 -4.03 1.82
C LEU A 157 -4.45 -4.87 0.58
N ARG A 158 -5.71 -5.22 0.30
CA ARG A 158 -6.11 -5.91 -0.92
C ARG A 158 -6.86 -4.97 -1.84
N SER A 159 -6.40 -4.82 -3.07
CA SER A 159 -7.23 -4.30 -4.15
C SER A 159 -7.97 -5.46 -4.81
N TRP A 160 -9.23 -5.25 -5.18
CA TRP A 160 -9.99 -6.13 -6.05
C TRP A 160 -10.60 -5.32 -7.17
N TRP A 161 -10.23 -5.66 -8.41
CA TRP A 161 -10.77 -5.05 -9.61
C TRP A 161 -11.69 -6.02 -10.30
N VAL A 162 -12.95 -5.65 -10.44
CA VAL A 162 -13.92 -6.37 -11.26
C VAL A 162 -14.05 -5.63 -12.60
N GLY A 163 -13.83 -6.34 -13.71
CA GLY A 163 -14.04 -5.82 -15.06
C GLY A 163 -15.52 -5.51 -15.34
N GLY A 164 -15.78 -4.88 -16.48
CA GLY A 164 -17.13 -4.49 -16.89
C GLY A 164 -17.30 -4.37 -18.40
N ASN A 165 -16.50 -5.12 -19.16
CA ASN A 165 -16.51 -5.11 -20.62
C ASN A 165 -17.35 -6.24 -21.24
N ASN A 166 -17.80 -7.23 -20.46
CA ASN A 166 -18.76 -8.23 -20.92
C ASN A 166 -20.20 -7.73 -20.66
N ALA A 167 -21.04 -7.74 -21.68
CA ALA A 167 -22.45 -7.38 -21.57
C ALA A 167 -23.27 -8.53 -20.98
N ASP A 168 -24.36 -8.21 -20.29
CA ASP A 168 -25.40 -9.14 -19.83
C ASP A 168 -24.90 -10.30 -18.93
N VAL A 169 -23.84 -10.06 -18.16
CA VAL A 169 -23.29 -11.01 -17.19
C VAL A 169 -23.10 -10.39 -15.81
N GLY A 170 -23.18 -11.21 -14.76
CA GLY A 170 -22.80 -10.82 -13.41
C GLY A 170 -21.29 -10.72 -13.22
N MET A 171 -20.86 -10.41 -12.00
CA MET A 171 -19.44 -10.27 -11.60
C MET A 171 -18.57 -11.49 -11.96
N ASP A 172 -19.09 -12.71 -11.77
CA ASP A 172 -18.37 -13.95 -12.11
C ASP A 172 -18.21 -14.16 -13.63
N GLY A 173 -18.97 -13.42 -14.44
CA GLY A 173 -18.80 -13.34 -15.89
C GLY A 173 -17.87 -12.21 -16.34
N GLN A 174 -17.23 -11.50 -15.42
CA GLN A 174 -16.20 -10.51 -15.72
C GLN A 174 -14.82 -11.09 -15.40
N GLU A 175 -13.79 -10.61 -16.11
CA GLU A 175 -12.43 -10.82 -15.65
C GLU A 175 -12.21 -10.01 -14.37
N GLN A 176 -11.44 -10.57 -13.43
CA GLN A 176 -11.22 -9.98 -12.11
C GLN A 176 -9.75 -10.08 -11.75
N PHE A 177 -9.24 -9.09 -11.02
CA PHE A 177 -7.84 -9.01 -10.61
C PHE A 177 -7.72 -8.67 -9.12
N TRP A 178 -6.72 -9.25 -8.45
CA TRP A 178 -6.43 -8.95 -7.05
C TRP A 178 -4.95 -8.62 -6.87
N ASN A 179 -4.66 -7.75 -5.92
CA ASN A 179 -3.30 -7.47 -5.48
C ASN A 179 -3.27 -7.28 -3.97
N CYS A 180 -2.21 -7.75 -3.32
CA CYS A 180 -1.97 -7.54 -1.89
C CYS A 180 -0.70 -6.71 -1.67
N ALA A 181 -0.77 -5.71 -0.79
CA ALA A 181 0.37 -4.93 -0.32
C ALA A 181 0.46 -4.99 1.21
N ASP A 182 1.68 -5.20 1.70
CA ASP A 182 1.98 -5.18 3.13
C ASP A 182 2.21 -3.74 3.60
N ILE A 183 1.40 -3.29 4.56
CA ILE A 183 1.47 -1.94 5.12
C ILE A 183 1.52 -1.97 6.65
N TYR A 184 2.07 -0.91 7.21
CA TYR A 184 1.91 -0.60 8.62
C TYR A 184 0.86 0.48 8.84
N ILE A 185 0.13 0.31 9.94
CA ILE A 185 -0.75 1.33 10.50
C ILE A 185 -0.29 1.56 11.93
N SER A 186 0.33 2.70 12.20
CA SER A 186 0.95 2.98 13.49
C SER A 186 0.93 4.47 13.78
N ASN A 187 0.87 4.82 15.07
CA ASN A 187 1.03 6.21 15.52
C ASN A 187 2.44 6.76 15.23
N ASN A 188 3.39 5.87 14.92
CA ASN A 188 4.74 6.23 14.52
C ASN A 188 4.86 6.48 13.01
N CYS A 189 3.84 6.15 12.23
CA CYS A 189 3.80 6.45 10.81
C CYS A 189 3.51 7.95 10.61
N GLY A 190 4.55 8.73 10.33
CA GLY A 190 4.37 10.13 9.94
C GLY A 190 3.83 11.03 11.05
N ALA A 191 4.39 10.94 12.26
CA ALA A 191 4.51 12.14 13.09
C ALA A 191 5.32 13.15 12.28
N ILE A 192 4.64 13.98 11.49
CA ILE A 192 5.21 15.19 10.93
C ILE A 192 5.62 15.99 12.17
N PRO A 193 6.91 16.23 12.46
CA PRO A 193 7.25 17.18 13.51
C PRO A 193 6.53 18.49 13.17
N PRO A 194 5.85 19.15 14.12
CA PRO A 194 5.12 20.38 13.82
C PRO A 194 6.08 21.31 13.07
N SER A 195 5.68 21.73 11.86
CA SER A 195 6.47 22.69 11.10
C SER A 195 6.82 23.86 12.01
N PRO A 196 8.07 24.33 12.06
CA PRO A 196 8.40 25.53 12.81
C PRO A 196 7.50 26.62 12.24
N SER A 197 6.56 27.11 13.05
CA SER A 197 5.78 28.30 12.73
C SER A 197 6.76 29.34 12.23
N SER A 198 6.47 29.94 11.08
CA SER A 198 7.20 31.08 10.54
C SER A 198 7.16 32.22 11.54
N GLY A 199 8.09 32.18 12.50
CA GLY A 199 8.42 33.27 13.40
C GLY A 199 8.86 34.42 12.52
N LYS A 200 8.06 35.49 12.54
CA LYS A 200 8.47 36.79 12.02
C LYS A 200 9.89 37.06 12.50
N LYS A 201 10.81 37.37 11.57
CA LYS A 201 12.16 37.81 11.90
C LYS A 201 12.04 39.07 12.77
N GLY A 202 12.13 38.89 14.08
CA GLY A 202 12.48 39.93 15.02
C GLY A 202 13.96 40.21 14.85
N GLU A 203 14.27 41.42 14.44
CA GLU A 203 15.59 42.01 14.31
C GLU A 203 16.35 41.89 15.64
N MET A 204 17.37 41.03 15.70
CA MET A 204 18.26 40.95 16.85
C MET A 204 19.40 41.95 16.68
N ILE A 205 19.35 43.01 17.47
CA ILE A 205 20.40 44.00 17.67
C ILE A 205 21.55 43.31 18.40
N PHE A 206 22.74 43.26 17.79
CA PHE A 206 23.97 42.78 18.43
C PHE A 206 24.62 43.89 19.26
N PRO A 207 24.88 43.72 20.57
CA PRO A 207 25.83 44.56 21.27
C PRO A 207 27.25 44.03 21.04
N THR A 208 28.12 44.93 20.58
CA THR A 208 29.55 44.72 20.39
C THR A 208 30.24 44.47 21.73
N LEU A 209 30.82 43.29 21.92
CA LEU A 209 31.85 43.05 22.94
C LEU A 209 33.23 43.14 22.27
N MET A 210 33.96 44.23 22.51
CA MET A 210 35.40 44.30 22.24
C MET A 210 36.16 43.96 23.51
N GLY A 211 36.82 42.80 23.49
CA GLY A 211 37.69 42.31 24.56
C GLY A 211 39.09 42.91 24.50
N PHE A 212 39.63 43.16 25.69
CA PHE A 212 41.01 43.55 25.97
C PHE A 212 42.04 42.47 25.60
N ARG A 213 43.08 42.88 24.87
CA ARG A 213 44.49 42.41 24.93
C ARG A 213 45.35 43.54 24.37
N GLY A 214 46.51 43.94 24.85
CA GLY A 214 47.39 43.56 25.94
C GLY A 214 48.64 44.45 25.74
N LEU A 215 49.02 45.22 26.75
CA LEU A 215 50.17 46.14 26.68
C LEU A 215 51.45 45.36 27.00
N GLN A 216 52.38 45.26 26.05
CA GLN A 216 53.77 44.85 26.29
C GLN A 216 54.67 46.08 26.15
N VAL A 217 55.53 46.26 27.15
CA VAL A 217 56.52 47.33 27.29
C VAL A 217 57.89 46.80 26.87
N LYS A 218 58.65 47.60 26.10
CA LYS A 218 60.13 47.77 26.07
C LYS A 218 60.45 48.64 24.84
N ARG A 219 61.03 49.84 24.98
CA ARG A 219 62.48 50.14 25.08
C ARG A 219 63.32 49.36 24.08
#